data_AF-A0A960YT20-F1
#
_entry.id   AF-A0A960YT20-F1
#
_cell.length_a   1.000
_cell.length_b   1.000
_cell.length_c   1.000
_cell.angle_alpha   90.00
_cell.angle_beta   90.00
_cell.angle_gamma   90.00
#
_symmetry.space_group_name_H-M   'P 1'
#
loop_
_entity.id
_entity.type
_entity.pdbx_description
1 polymer ?
#
loop_
_entity_poly.entity_id
_entity_poly.type
_entity_poly.pdbx_seq_one_letter_code
_entity_poly.pdbx_strand_id
1 'polypeptide(L)'
;MLEFVRGNPQNPSGNLIAWCKVIGVNPIESDARFIACNIVVSLLDAREQNFPVVVFPPIAVGNRYELKNIFSTRREYDIVRIDDYEQPGSIPESKYIEDRLEDLNRQVVEYVELCREAFENREPWARMDVARGVRSSEVPQNISDEEHTLIKLERSLADNPKPLFVHELPRILQYMQTRYPQYDAGNMLKVIEKNDGDLARLYLLKFKAIFNEEYEQAARLHSQIKNRETIG
;
A
#
# COMPACT_ATOMS: atom_id res chain seq x y z
N MET A 1 23.38 9.65 12.71
CA MET A 1 22.08 9.76 13.38
C MET A 1 21.15 10.56 12.49
N LEU A 2 20.26 9.85 11.82
CA LEU A 2 19.25 10.41 10.93
C LEU A 2 18.36 11.42 11.66
N GLU A 3 18.22 12.62 11.10
CA GLU A 3 17.30 13.64 11.63
C GLU A 3 15.89 13.43 11.05
N PHE A 4 15.07 12.63 11.74
CA PHE A 4 13.69 12.39 11.33
C PHE A 4 12.84 13.65 11.51
N VAL A 5 12.32 14.17 10.40
CA VAL A 5 11.30 15.22 10.35
C VAL A 5 9.91 14.61 10.49
N ARG A 6 9.73 13.38 9.97
CA ARG A 6 8.51 12.59 10.08
C ARG A 6 8.84 11.11 10.00
N GLY A 7 8.10 10.28 10.72
CA GLY A 7 8.31 8.83 10.75
C GLY A 7 8.53 8.33 12.16
N ASN A 8 8.81 7.03 12.29
CA ASN A 8 9.18 6.43 13.56
C ASN A 8 10.47 5.60 13.39
N PRO A 9 11.61 6.02 13.95
CA PRO A 9 12.87 5.28 13.84
C PRO A 9 12.79 3.85 14.40
N GLN A 10 11.91 3.59 15.37
CA GLN A 10 11.70 2.27 15.96
C GLN A 10 10.78 1.38 15.12
N ASN A 11 10.07 1.97 14.17
CA ASN A 11 9.18 1.24 13.26
C ASN A 11 9.13 1.96 11.89
N PRO A 12 10.26 1.96 11.15
CA PRO A 12 10.34 2.66 9.87
C PRO A 12 9.43 2.00 8.83
N SER A 13 8.98 2.82 7.88
CA SER A 13 8.05 2.44 6.82
C SER A 13 8.69 1.65 5.67
N GLY A 14 10.02 1.66 5.56
CA GLY A 14 10.76 1.17 4.39
C GLY A 14 10.71 2.12 3.18
N ASN A 15 10.04 3.27 3.30
CA ASN A 15 9.96 4.30 2.27
C ASN A 15 10.43 5.64 2.84
N LEU A 16 11.57 6.13 2.37
CA LEU A 16 12.26 7.28 2.92
C LEU A 16 12.40 8.39 1.88
N ILE A 17 12.10 9.62 2.29
CA ILE A 17 12.49 10.83 1.57
C ILE A 17 13.59 11.53 2.34
N ALA A 18 14.81 11.51 1.79
CA ALA A 18 15.91 12.34 2.28
C ALA A 18 15.87 13.69 1.55
N TRP A 19 16.00 14.80 2.28
CA TRP A 19 16.00 16.12 1.67
C TRP A 19 16.99 17.07 2.34
N CYS A 20 17.46 18.05 1.57
CA CYS A 20 18.28 19.15 2.07
C CYS A 20 17.90 20.47 1.39
N LYS A 21 18.32 21.57 2.01
CA LYS A 21 18.29 22.89 1.39
C LYS A 21 19.58 23.11 0.59
N VAL A 22 19.48 23.84 -0.51
CA VAL A 22 20.64 24.30 -1.28
C VAL A 22 20.98 25.74 -0.89
N ILE A 23 22.24 25.96 -0.55
CA ILE A 23 22.86 27.27 -0.31
C ILE A 23 23.80 27.54 -1.47
N GLY A 24 23.40 28.43 -2.38
CA GLY A 24 24.12 28.71 -3.62
C GLY A 24 23.42 28.16 -4.85
N VAL A 25 24.20 27.68 -5.82
CA VAL A 25 23.70 27.11 -7.07
C VAL A 25 23.38 25.64 -6.86
N ASN A 26 22.21 25.20 -7.32
CA ASN A 26 21.82 23.81 -7.25
C ASN A 26 22.45 23.03 -8.41
N PRO A 27 23.12 21.89 -8.16
CA PRO A 27 23.84 21.12 -9.17
C PRO A 27 22.93 20.35 -10.14
N ILE A 28 21.62 20.25 -9.85
CA ILE A 28 20.64 19.57 -10.70
C ILE A 28 19.88 20.59 -11.55
N GLU A 29 19.33 21.63 -10.91
CA GLU A 29 18.58 22.69 -11.58
C GLU A 29 18.81 24.03 -10.87
N SER A 30 19.48 24.97 -11.54
CA SER A 30 20.10 26.15 -10.91
C SER A 30 19.18 27.01 -10.04
N ASP A 31 17.89 27.11 -10.37
CA ASP A 31 16.92 27.95 -9.66
C ASP A 31 16.26 27.26 -8.45
N ALA A 32 16.42 25.94 -8.33
CA ALA A 32 15.77 25.16 -7.29
C ALA A 32 16.46 25.28 -5.93
N ARG A 33 15.64 25.39 -4.87
CA ARG A 33 16.13 25.67 -3.50
C ARG A 33 16.32 24.44 -2.62
N PHE A 34 15.86 23.28 -3.07
CA PHE A 34 15.93 22.03 -2.32
C PHE A 34 16.32 20.89 -3.25
N ILE A 35 16.88 19.85 -2.64
CA ILE A 35 17.10 18.55 -3.28
C ILE A 35 16.37 17.51 -2.44
N ALA A 36 15.66 16.60 -3.10
CA ALA A 36 15.01 15.47 -2.47
C ALA A 36 15.41 14.17 -3.17
N CYS A 37 15.57 13.10 -2.40
CA CYS A 37 15.89 11.77 -2.89
C CYS A 37 14.93 10.76 -2.26
N ASN A 38 14.33 9.91 -3.10
CA ASN A 38 13.48 8.83 -2.65
C ASN A 38 14.30 7.55 -2.51
N ILE A 39 14.16 6.88 -1.39
CA ILE A 39 14.88 5.66 -1.04
C ILE A 39 13.85 4.63 -0.60
N VAL A 40 13.90 3.44 -1.18
CA VAL A 40 12.99 2.34 -0.87
C VAL A 40 13.80 1.14 -0.41
N VAL A 41 13.53 0.68 0.80
CA VAL A 41 14.10 -0.54 1.37
C VAL A 41 13.07 -1.64 1.22
N SER A 42 13.41 -2.64 0.40
CA SER A 42 12.62 -3.86 0.30
C SER A 42 12.84 -4.66 1.57
N LEU A 43 11.74 -4.88 2.28
CA LEU A 43 11.71 -5.76 3.42
C LEU A 43 11.30 -7.20 3.01
N LEU A 44 11.24 -7.47 1.70
CA LEU A 44 10.95 -8.78 1.14
C LEU A 44 12.15 -9.72 1.34
N ASP A 45 11.90 -10.87 1.97
CA ASP A 45 12.79 -12.03 2.09
C ASP A 45 13.87 -12.01 3.19
N ALA A 46 13.43 -12.12 4.46
CA ALA A 46 14.31 -12.38 5.60
C ALA A 46 14.75 -13.86 5.74
N ARG A 47 15.07 -14.52 4.62
CA ARG A 47 15.73 -15.83 4.65
C ARG A 47 17.25 -15.71 4.70
N GLU A 48 17.83 -14.58 4.26
CA GLU A 48 19.29 -14.41 4.12
C GLU A 48 19.87 -13.07 4.66
N GLN A 49 19.16 -12.35 5.56
CA GLN A 49 19.61 -11.06 6.14
C GLN A 49 19.95 -9.94 5.12
N ASN A 50 19.55 -10.10 3.85
CA ASN A 50 19.81 -9.13 2.82
C ASN A 50 18.58 -8.23 2.62
N PHE A 51 18.74 -6.91 2.76
CA PHE A 51 17.67 -5.93 2.58
C PHE A 51 17.93 -5.13 1.31
N PRO A 52 17.34 -5.50 0.15
CA PRO A 52 17.56 -4.79 -1.09
C PRO A 52 17.13 -3.33 -0.95
N VAL A 53 17.99 -2.40 -1.35
CA VAL A 53 17.69 -0.98 -1.33
C VAL A 53 17.75 -0.40 -2.74
N VAL A 54 16.77 0.43 -3.06
CA VAL A 54 16.72 1.21 -4.29
C VAL A 54 16.78 2.69 -3.94
N VAL A 55 17.83 3.35 -4.41
CA VAL A 55 18.00 4.80 -4.31
C VAL A 55 17.65 5.40 -5.67
N PHE A 56 16.59 6.22 -5.72
CA PHE A 56 16.21 6.90 -6.94
C PHE A 56 17.10 8.12 -7.19
N PRO A 57 17.28 8.56 -8.46
CA PRO A 57 18.00 9.78 -8.75
C PRO A 57 17.41 10.98 -7.96
N PRO A 58 18.27 11.83 -7.36
CA PRO A 58 17.79 13.01 -6.66
C PRO A 58 17.10 13.96 -7.63
N ILE A 59 16.09 14.67 -7.12
CA ILE A 59 15.33 15.66 -7.87
C ILE A 59 15.52 17.05 -7.27
N ALA A 60 15.56 18.04 -8.15
CA ALA A 60 15.48 19.44 -7.77
C ALA A 60 14.03 19.79 -7.39
N VAL A 61 13.87 20.56 -6.31
CA VAL A 61 12.56 21.05 -5.87
C VAL A 61 12.64 22.57 -5.73
N GLY A 62 11.77 23.27 -6.47
CA GLY A 62 11.88 24.70 -6.68
C GLY A 62 11.73 25.49 -5.37
N ASN A 63 10.70 25.15 -4.60
CA ASN A 63 10.31 25.92 -3.43
C ASN A 63 9.72 25.05 -2.30
N ARG A 64 9.49 25.69 -1.14
CA ARG A 64 8.98 25.02 0.06
C ARG A 64 7.55 24.49 -0.11
N TYR A 65 6.75 25.09 -1.00
CA TYR A 65 5.38 24.65 -1.24
C TYR A 65 5.37 23.29 -1.97
N GLU A 66 6.16 23.15 -3.03
CA GLU A 66 6.35 21.88 -3.73
C GLU A 66 6.90 20.80 -2.81
N LEU A 67 7.91 21.12 -1.99
CA LEU A 67 8.46 20.18 -1.03
C LEU A 67 7.40 19.68 -0.03
N LYS A 68 6.58 20.59 0.49
CA LYS A 68 5.44 20.22 1.35
C LYS A 68 4.42 19.36 0.63
N ASN A 69 4.17 19.61 -0.66
CA ASN A 69 3.23 18.83 -1.46
C ASN A 69 3.72 17.38 -1.65
N ILE A 70 5.02 17.19 -1.89
CA ILE A 70 5.66 15.87 -1.93
C ILE A 70 5.43 15.14 -0.60
N PHE A 71 5.69 15.81 0.52
CA PHE A 71 5.51 15.25 1.85
C PHE A 71 4.04 14.90 2.12
N SER A 72 3.08 15.76 1.75
CA SER A 72 1.66 15.54 2.04
C SER A 72 1.02 14.45 1.19
N THR A 73 1.53 14.22 -0.02
CA THR A 73 1.04 13.17 -0.93
C THR A 73 1.48 11.77 -0.48
N ARG A 74 2.60 11.70 0.24
CA ARG A 74 3.24 10.46 0.69
C ARG A 74 3.24 10.37 2.21
N ARG A 75 2.06 10.38 2.85
CA ARG A 75 1.94 10.51 4.32
C ARG A 75 2.58 9.36 5.08
N GLU A 76 2.63 8.20 4.47
CA GLU A 76 3.18 6.95 4.97
C GLU A 76 4.71 6.86 4.87
N TYR A 77 5.36 7.84 4.25
CA TYR A 77 6.81 7.85 4.06
C TYR A 77 7.49 8.52 5.25
N ASP A 78 8.60 7.93 5.68
CA ASP A 78 9.56 8.57 6.56
C ASP A 78 10.22 9.74 5.82
N ILE A 79 10.50 10.81 6.55
CA ILE A 79 11.19 11.99 6.03
C ILE A 79 12.36 12.27 6.95
N VAL A 80 13.55 12.34 6.36
CA VAL A 80 14.77 12.74 7.06
C VAL A 80 15.36 13.97 6.41
N ARG A 81 15.88 14.85 7.25
CA ARG A 81 16.71 15.96 6.80
C ARG A 81 18.17 15.51 6.80
N ILE A 82 18.89 15.84 5.74
CA ILE A 82 20.35 15.70 5.67
C ILE A 82 20.98 17.08 5.59
N ASP A 83 22.30 17.17 5.77
CA ASP A 83 22.98 18.46 5.78
C ASP A 83 22.70 19.25 4.49
N ASP A 84 22.58 20.56 4.64
CA ASP A 84 22.35 21.47 3.53
C ASP A 84 23.50 21.35 2.51
N TYR A 85 23.17 21.41 1.22
CA TYR A 85 24.18 21.45 0.17
C TYR A 85 24.75 22.86 0.09
N GLU A 86 26.04 22.99 0.35
CA GLU A 86 26.76 24.27 0.28
C GLU A 86 28.15 24.01 -0.31
N GLN A 87 28.29 24.19 -1.62
CA GLN A 87 29.55 23.91 -2.30
C GLN A 87 30.66 24.83 -1.79
N PRO A 88 31.75 24.28 -1.21
CA PRO A 88 32.88 25.08 -0.79
C PRO A 88 33.65 25.57 -2.02
N GLY A 89 34.00 26.86 -2.06
CA GLY A 89 34.82 27.42 -3.16
C GLY A 89 36.24 26.82 -3.27
N SER A 90 36.69 26.08 -2.26
CA SER A 90 38.00 25.43 -2.23
C SER A 90 38.03 24.01 -2.84
N ILE A 91 36.87 23.42 -3.15
CA ILE A 91 36.75 22.03 -3.64
C ILE A 91 36.05 22.03 -5.00
N PRO A 92 36.57 21.29 -6.01
CA PRO A 92 35.86 21.11 -7.28
C PRO A 92 34.46 20.52 -7.08
N GLU A 93 33.49 21.00 -7.86
CA GLU A 93 32.07 20.59 -7.75
C GLU A 93 31.90 19.07 -7.82
N SER A 94 32.54 18.42 -8.80
CA SER A 94 32.43 16.97 -8.99
C SER A 94 32.87 16.18 -7.76
N LYS A 95 33.98 16.58 -7.13
CA LYS A 95 34.49 15.94 -5.92
C LYS A 95 33.55 16.17 -4.75
N TYR A 96 33.05 17.39 -4.60
CA TYR A 96 32.08 17.67 -3.55
C TYR A 96 30.79 16.87 -3.74
N ILE A 97 30.29 16.72 -4.97
CA ILE A 97 29.14 15.86 -5.28
C ILE A 97 29.42 14.39 -4.90
N GLU A 98 30.61 13.86 -5.21
CA GLU A 98 31.03 12.51 -4.77
C GLU A 98 30.99 12.38 -3.25
N ASP A 99 31.61 13.32 -2.51
CA ASP A 99 31.60 13.34 -1.04
C ASP A 99 30.15 13.35 -0.49
N ARG A 100 29.26 14.15 -1.11
CA ARG A 100 27.84 14.23 -0.72
C ARG A 100 27.04 12.96 -1.04
N LEU A 101 27.38 12.24 -2.11
CA LEU A 101 26.78 10.95 -2.42
C LEU A 101 27.26 9.87 -1.45
N GLU A 102 28.52 9.90 -1.02
CA GLU A 102 29.02 9.03 0.05
C GLU A 102 28.31 9.31 1.37
N ASP A 103 28.11 10.58 1.73
CA ASP A 103 27.33 10.97 2.91
C ASP A 103 25.91 10.41 2.84
N LEU A 104 25.23 10.55 1.69
CA LEU A 104 23.90 9.99 1.47
C LEU A 104 23.89 8.47 1.63
N ASN A 105 24.89 7.77 1.08
CA ASN A 105 25.01 6.32 1.21
C ASN A 105 25.14 5.89 2.68
N ARG A 106 25.90 6.63 3.51
CA ARG A 106 25.95 6.36 4.95
C ARG A 106 24.58 6.49 5.62
N GLN A 107 23.79 7.49 5.24
CA GLN A 107 22.42 7.68 5.75
C GLN A 107 21.49 6.55 5.29
N VAL A 108 21.64 6.08 4.04
CA VAL A 108 20.87 4.94 3.51
C VAL A 108 21.19 3.67 4.29
N VAL A 109 22.47 3.39 4.55
CA VAL A 109 22.89 2.23 5.36
C VAL A 109 22.31 2.34 6.77
N GLU A 110 22.39 3.50 7.41
CA GLU A 110 21.80 3.72 8.74
C GLU A 110 20.29 3.43 8.75
N TYR A 111 19.56 3.85 7.72
CA TYR A 111 18.13 3.60 7.60
C TYR A 111 17.79 2.13 7.31
N VAL A 112 18.61 1.43 6.52
CA VAL A 112 18.48 -0.02 6.29
C VAL A 112 18.67 -0.78 7.60
N GLU A 113 19.65 -0.40 8.43
CA GLU A 113 19.84 -1.00 9.74
C GLU A 113 18.63 -0.80 10.67
N LEU A 114 18.05 0.41 10.70
CA LEU A 114 16.80 0.65 11.44
C LEU A 114 15.66 -0.25 10.93
N CYS A 115 15.54 -0.43 9.61
CA CYS A 115 14.55 -1.33 9.02
C CYS A 115 14.79 -2.78 9.40
N ARG A 116 16.05 -3.22 9.42
CA ARG A 116 16.47 -4.56 9.83
C ARG A 116 16.16 -4.81 11.29
N GLU A 117 16.56 -3.92 12.19
CA GLU A 117 16.29 -4.03 13.63
C GLU A 117 14.79 -4.05 13.91
N ALA A 118 14.01 -3.19 13.27
CA ALA A 118 12.56 -3.18 13.41
C ALA A 118 11.91 -4.46 12.87
N PHE A 119 12.46 -5.05 11.81
CA PHE A 119 12.02 -6.34 11.30
C PHE A 119 12.38 -7.49 12.24
N GLU A 120 13.61 -7.52 12.75
CA GLU A 120 14.10 -8.53 13.70
C GLU A 120 13.38 -8.44 15.05
N ASN A 121 12.98 -7.26 15.50
CA ASN A 121 12.26 -7.10 16.76
C ASN A 121 10.74 -7.31 16.63
N ARG A 122 10.23 -7.57 15.42
CA ARG A 122 8.82 -7.97 15.21
C ARG A 122 8.61 -9.43 15.61
N GLU A 123 7.47 -9.70 16.23
CA GLU A 123 6.99 -11.05 16.53
C GLU A 123 7.00 -11.95 15.27
N PRO A 124 7.22 -13.28 15.38
CA PRO A 124 7.39 -14.18 14.24
C PRO A 124 6.27 -14.11 13.18
N TRP A 125 5.05 -13.81 13.59
CA TRP A 125 3.90 -13.63 12.70
C TRP A 125 3.96 -12.34 11.86
N ALA A 126 4.55 -11.26 12.39
CA ALA A 126 4.69 -9.97 11.70
C ALA A 126 5.89 -9.92 10.73
N ARG A 127 6.87 -10.84 10.86
CA ARG A 127 7.99 -11.00 9.91
C ARG A 127 7.54 -11.63 8.58
N MET A 128 6.48 -12.44 8.59
CA MET A 128 5.92 -13.08 7.39
C MET A 128 5.10 -12.12 6.51
N ASP A 129 4.45 -11.11 7.09
CA ASP A 129 3.63 -10.11 6.36
C ASP A 129 4.47 -9.16 5.50
N VAL A 130 5.67 -8.84 5.99
CA VAL A 130 6.58 -7.90 5.36
C VAL A 130 7.26 -8.50 4.12
N ALA A 131 7.41 -9.83 4.08
CA ALA A 131 7.85 -10.62 2.93
C ALA A 131 6.84 -10.66 1.76
N ARG A 132 5.68 -9.98 1.88
CA ARG A 132 4.65 -9.91 0.84
C ARG A 132 4.27 -8.49 0.40
N GLY A 133 5.00 -7.44 0.84
CA GLY A 133 4.80 -6.07 0.32
C GLY A 133 3.42 -5.51 0.67
N VAL A 134 3.26 -5.08 1.91
CA VAL A 134 1.97 -4.86 2.58
C VAL A 134 1.11 -3.74 1.96
N ARG A 135 -0.22 -3.97 1.86
CA ARG A 135 -1.23 -3.03 2.38
C ARG A 135 -2.17 -3.75 3.34
N SER A 136 -2.15 -3.29 4.58
CA SER A 136 -2.81 -3.84 5.74
C SER A 136 -4.32 -3.56 5.71
N SER A 137 -5.11 -4.60 5.93
CA SER A 137 -6.41 -4.56 6.62
C SER A 137 -6.84 -6.01 6.95
N GLU A 138 -6.39 -6.47 8.12
CA GLU A 138 -6.98 -7.52 8.96
C GLU A 138 -7.85 -8.60 8.28
N VAL A 139 -7.29 -9.69 7.74
CA VAL A 139 -7.98 -11.00 7.57
C VAL A 139 -6.93 -12.14 7.51
N PRO A 140 -7.22 -13.36 8.02
CA PRO A 140 -6.27 -14.48 8.11
C PRO A 140 -5.64 -14.90 6.77
N GLN A 141 -4.33 -15.19 6.82
CA GLN A 141 -3.49 -15.62 5.71
C GLN A 141 -3.82 -17.05 5.22
N ASN A 142 -4.57 -17.16 4.13
CA ASN A 142 -4.41 -18.18 3.08
C ASN A 142 -5.39 -18.00 1.91
N ILE A 143 -5.93 -16.80 1.79
CA ILE A 143 -7.16 -16.53 1.07
C ILE A 143 -6.80 -15.52 -0.02
N SER A 144 -7.04 -15.85 -1.29
CA SER A 144 -6.78 -14.91 -2.40
C SER A 144 -7.55 -13.59 -2.22
N ASP A 145 -7.15 -12.49 -2.85
CA ASP A 145 -7.90 -11.21 -2.80
C ASP A 145 -9.39 -11.40 -3.16
N GLU A 146 -9.67 -12.32 -4.07
CA GLU A 146 -11.01 -12.73 -4.50
C GLU A 146 -11.74 -13.49 -3.39
N GLU A 147 -11.12 -14.52 -2.83
CA GLU A 147 -11.64 -15.33 -1.72
C GLU A 147 -11.87 -14.48 -0.46
N HIS A 148 -11.01 -13.50 -0.24
CA HIS A 148 -11.08 -12.58 0.88
C HIS A 148 -12.27 -11.62 0.74
N THR A 149 -12.49 -11.16 -0.49
CA THR A 149 -13.67 -10.36 -0.83
C THR A 149 -14.95 -11.18 -0.65
N LEU A 150 -14.95 -12.47 -1.00
CA LEU A 150 -16.07 -13.37 -0.77
C LEU A 150 -16.34 -13.65 0.71
N ILE A 151 -15.29 -13.81 1.52
CA ILE A 151 -15.41 -13.99 2.97
C ILE A 151 -15.92 -12.71 3.64
N LYS A 152 -15.44 -11.54 3.21
CA LYS A 152 -15.99 -10.25 3.69
C LYS A 152 -17.46 -10.11 3.34
N LEU A 153 -17.84 -10.42 2.11
CA LEU A 153 -19.24 -10.41 1.66
C LEU A 153 -20.11 -11.37 2.49
N GLU A 154 -19.62 -12.59 2.76
CA GLU A 154 -20.30 -13.58 3.58
C GLU A 154 -20.51 -13.12 5.02
N ARG A 155 -19.48 -12.57 5.67
CA ARG A 155 -19.58 -12.02 7.03
C ARG A 155 -20.59 -10.89 7.09
N SER A 156 -20.54 -9.95 6.14
CA SER A 156 -21.50 -8.84 6.06
C SER A 156 -22.95 -9.30 5.84
N LEU A 157 -23.18 -10.47 5.26
CA LEU A 157 -24.51 -11.07 5.11
C LEU A 157 -24.94 -11.93 6.32
N ALA A 158 -23.99 -12.46 7.09
CA ALA A 158 -24.23 -13.32 8.25
C ALA A 158 -24.52 -12.53 9.53
N ASP A 159 -23.89 -11.36 9.73
CA ASP A 159 -24.00 -10.54 10.95
C ASP A 159 -25.38 -9.84 11.16
N ASN A 160 -26.35 -10.13 10.30
CA ASN A 160 -27.79 -9.95 10.53
C ASN A 160 -28.30 -8.48 10.62
N PRO A 161 -29.62 -8.25 10.56
CA PRO A 161 -30.19 -7.38 9.54
C PRO A 161 -30.68 -6.05 10.15
N LYS A 162 -30.79 -5.00 9.33
CA LYS A 162 -31.66 -3.81 9.50
C LYS A 162 -31.10 -2.46 10.00
N PRO A 163 -29.81 -2.21 10.36
CA PRO A 163 -29.35 -0.82 10.17
C PRO A 163 -27.90 -0.58 9.72
N LEU A 164 -27.05 -1.60 9.53
CA LEU A 164 -25.67 -1.42 9.00
C LEU A 164 -25.56 -1.55 7.46
N PHE A 165 -26.71 -1.71 6.79
CA PHE A 165 -26.83 -1.97 5.34
C PHE A 165 -26.34 -0.84 4.42
N VAL A 166 -26.09 0.36 4.93
CA VAL A 166 -26.10 1.57 4.10
C VAL A 166 -24.74 1.89 3.46
N HIS A 167 -23.61 1.35 3.96
CA HIS A 167 -22.29 1.83 3.51
C HIS A 167 -21.24 0.77 3.13
N GLU A 168 -21.24 -0.43 3.72
CA GLU A 168 -20.16 -1.41 3.45
C GLU A 168 -20.47 -2.39 2.32
N LEU A 169 -21.66 -2.99 2.30
CA LEU A 169 -22.08 -3.93 1.24
C LEU A 169 -22.04 -3.33 -0.17
N PRO A 170 -22.53 -2.09 -0.41
CA PRO A 170 -22.43 -1.47 -1.72
C PRO A 170 -20.98 -1.28 -2.19
N ARG A 171 -20.04 -0.99 -1.27
CA ARG A 171 -18.62 -0.83 -1.60
C ARG A 171 -17.98 -2.16 -2.00
N ILE A 172 -18.28 -3.23 -1.26
CA ILE A 172 -17.77 -4.58 -1.56
C ILE A 172 -18.28 -5.01 -2.95
N LEU A 173 -19.58 -4.84 -3.21
CA LEU A 173 -20.19 -5.24 -4.48
C LEU A 173 -19.72 -4.38 -5.67
N GLN A 174 -19.49 -3.08 -5.46
CA GLN A 174 -18.92 -2.21 -6.50
C GLN A 174 -17.47 -2.59 -6.84
N TYR A 175 -16.66 -2.94 -5.83
CA TYR A 175 -15.32 -3.47 -6.03
C TYR A 175 -15.37 -4.79 -6.83
N MET A 176 -16.24 -5.72 -6.43
CA MET A 176 -16.43 -6.99 -7.16
C MET A 176 -16.90 -6.78 -8.60
N GLN A 177 -17.82 -5.85 -8.85
CA GLN A 177 -18.30 -5.56 -10.20
C GLN A 177 -17.17 -5.06 -11.12
N THR A 178 -16.18 -4.35 -10.56
CA THR A 178 -15.06 -3.78 -11.33
C THR A 178 -13.94 -4.80 -11.56
N ARG A 179 -13.62 -5.62 -10.54
CA ARG A 179 -12.49 -6.57 -10.57
C ARG A 179 -12.86 -7.99 -10.98
N TYR A 180 -14.09 -8.41 -10.71
CA TYR A 180 -14.58 -9.78 -10.87
C TYR A 180 -15.97 -9.81 -11.55
N PRO A 181 -16.06 -9.37 -12.82
CA PRO A 181 -17.34 -9.24 -13.52
C PRO A 181 -18.10 -10.58 -13.66
N GLN A 182 -17.40 -11.72 -13.57
CA GLN A 182 -17.99 -13.07 -13.59
C GLN A 182 -19.04 -13.30 -12.49
N TYR A 183 -18.97 -12.54 -11.40
CA TYR A 183 -19.88 -12.71 -10.27
C TYR A 183 -21.22 -12.01 -10.46
N ASP A 184 -21.43 -11.09 -11.40
CA ASP A 184 -22.73 -10.40 -11.50
C ASP A 184 -23.17 -9.71 -10.19
N ALA A 185 -22.20 -9.03 -9.53
CA ALA A 185 -22.40 -8.35 -8.25
C ALA A 185 -23.46 -7.22 -8.30
N GLY A 186 -23.70 -6.65 -9.49
CA GLY A 186 -24.69 -5.59 -9.68
C GLY A 186 -26.14 -6.05 -9.48
N ASN A 187 -26.48 -7.30 -9.83
CA ASN A 187 -27.82 -7.84 -9.58
C ASN A 187 -28.00 -8.22 -8.11
N MET A 188 -26.96 -8.74 -7.46
CA MET A 188 -26.98 -8.98 -6.01
C MET A 188 -27.22 -7.70 -5.21
N LEU A 189 -26.66 -6.55 -5.64
CA LEU A 189 -26.89 -5.26 -4.99
C LEU A 189 -28.39 -4.89 -5.00
N LYS A 190 -29.07 -5.05 -6.13
CA LYS A 190 -30.51 -4.78 -6.25
C LYS A 190 -31.36 -5.69 -5.34
N VAL A 191 -30.93 -6.93 -5.17
CA VAL A 191 -31.60 -7.91 -4.29
C VAL A 191 -31.44 -7.51 -2.82
N ILE A 192 -30.25 -7.05 -2.45
CA ILE A 192 -29.94 -6.53 -1.11
C ILE A 192 -30.74 -5.26 -0.82
N GLU A 193 -30.86 -4.34 -1.79
CA GLU A 193 -31.69 -3.14 -1.67
C GLU A 193 -33.18 -3.46 -1.46
N LYS A 194 -33.68 -4.53 -2.09
CA LYS A 194 -35.03 -5.06 -1.88
C LYS A 194 -35.20 -5.84 -0.58
N ASN A 195 -34.14 -5.98 0.21
CA ASN A 195 -34.12 -6.69 1.48
C ASN A 195 -34.53 -8.17 1.37
N ASP A 196 -34.27 -8.80 0.22
CA ASP A 196 -34.46 -10.25 0.02
C ASP A 196 -33.16 -10.99 0.37
N GLY A 197 -32.98 -11.21 1.67
CA GLY A 197 -31.78 -11.86 2.21
C GLY A 197 -31.61 -13.31 1.73
N ASP A 198 -32.70 -14.01 1.43
CA ASP A 198 -32.63 -15.38 0.97
C ASP A 198 -32.17 -15.46 -0.49
N LEU A 199 -32.61 -14.53 -1.35
CA LEU A 199 -32.10 -14.43 -2.71
C LEU A 199 -30.65 -13.93 -2.72
N ALA A 200 -30.27 -13.02 -1.83
CA ALA A 200 -28.88 -12.58 -1.67
C ALA A 200 -27.95 -13.75 -1.27
N ARG A 201 -28.42 -14.68 -0.42
CA ARG A 201 -27.68 -15.90 -0.07
C ARG A 201 -27.47 -16.81 -1.28
N LEU A 202 -28.45 -16.94 -2.18
CA LEU A 202 -28.29 -17.71 -3.42
C LEU A 202 -27.21 -17.11 -4.33
N TYR A 203 -27.13 -15.78 -4.42
CA TYR A 203 -26.05 -15.10 -5.13
C TYR A 203 -24.68 -15.39 -4.52
N LEU A 204 -24.53 -15.30 -3.19
CA LEU A 204 -23.27 -15.62 -2.52
C LEU A 204 -22.82 -17.06 -2.80
N LEU A 205 -23.74 -18.04 -2.73
CA LEU A 205 -23.46 -19.43 -3.06
C LEU A 205 -22.99 -19.59 -4.51
N LYS A 206 -23.62 -18.88 -5.46
CA LYS A 206 -23.19 -18.87 -6.87
C LYS A 206 -21.77 -18.34 -7.01
N PHE A 207 -21.40 -17.28 -6.28
CA PHE A 207 -20.07 -16.68 -6.37
C PHE A 207 -19.00 -17.63 -5.87
N LYS A 208 -19.26 -18.32 -4.76
CA LYS A 208 -18.38 -19.36 -4.22
C LYS A 208 -18.20 -20.53 -5.19
N ALA A 209 -19.28 -21.00 -5.81
CA ALA A 209 -19.19 -22.06 -6.82
C ALA A 209 -18.34 -21.64 -8.03
N ILE A 210 -18.45 -20.38 -8.47
CA ILE A 210 -17.59 -19.84 -9.55
C ILE A 210 -16.13 -19.77 -9.10
N PHE A 211 -15.87 -19.30 -7.89
CA PHE A 211 -14.52 -19.22 -7.30
C PHE A 211 -13.83 -20.59 -7.20
N ASN A 212 -14.58 -21.62 -6.81
CA ASN A 212 -14.09 -22.99 -6.69
C ASN A 212 -14.02 -23.73 -8.05
N GLU A 213 -14.31 -23.05 -9.16
CA GLU A 213 -14.41 -23.66 -10.50
C GLU A 213 -15.49 -24.75 -10.62
N GLU A 214 -16.48 -24.75 -9.72
CA GLU A 214 -17.64 -25.66 -9.69
C GLU A 214 -18.75 -25.18 -10.64
N TYR A 215 -18.43 -25.02 -11.93
CA TYR A 215 -19.30 -24.35 -12.91
C TYR A 215 -20.68 -25.03 -13.09
N GLU A 216 -20.77 -26.35 -12.92
CA GLU A 216 -22.06 -27.05 -12.97
C GLU A 216 -22.98 -26.63 -11.82
N GLN A 217 -22.42 -26.49 -10.62
CA GLN A 217 -23.16 -26.00 -9.45
C GLN A 217 -23.55 -24.53 -9.64
N ALA A 218 -22.64 -23.70 -10.17
CA ALA A 218 -22.93 -22.31 -10.49
C ALA A 218 -24.10 -22.17 -11.49
N ALA A 219 -24.18 -23.04 -12.50
CA ALA A 219 -25.28 -23.05 -13.47
C ALA A 219 -26.62 -23.47 -12.85
N ARG A 220 -26.62 -24.44 -11.94
CA ARG A 220 -27.82 -24.84 -11.17
C ARG A 220 -28.30 -23.69 -10.28
N LEU A 221 -27.40 -23.03 -9.56
CA LEU A 221 -27.70 -21.88 -8.71
C LEU A 221 -28.23 -20.71 -9.53
N HIS A 222 -27.64 -20.45 -10.70
CA HIS A 222 -28.14 -19.41 -11.62
C HIS A 222 -29.58 -19.67 -12.07
N SER A 223 -29.93 -20.93 -12.38
CA SER A 223 -31.30 -21.31 -12.75
C SER A 223 -32.28 -21.13 -11.59
N GLN A 224 -31.88 -21.43 -10.36
CA GLN A 224 -32.69 -21.20 -9.16
C GLN A 224 -32.94 -19.71 -8.89
N ILE A 225 -31.89 -18.89 -9.02
CA ILE A 225 -31.98 -17.43 -8.91
C ILE A 225 -33.00 -16.90 -9.93
N LYS A 226 -32.83 -17.27 -11.20
CA LYS A 226 -33.72 -16.81 -12.28
C LYS A 226 -35.18 -17.22 -12.07
N ASN A 227 -35.42 -18.46 -11.65
CA ASN A 227 -36.78 -18.93 -11.35
C ASN A 227 -37.41 -18.14 -10.21
N ARG A 228 -36.64 -17.80 -9.18
CA ARG A 228 -37.13 -17.02 -8.03
C ARG A 228 -37.39 -15.55 -8.38
N GLU A 229 -36.54 -14.96 -9.21
CA GLU A 229 -36.75 -13.61 -9.77
C GLU A 229 -37.95 -13.52 -10.73
N THR A 230 -38.42 -14.65 -11.26
CA THR A 230 -39.59 -14.72 -12.16
C THR A 230 -40.91 -14.97 -11.40
N ILE A 231 -40.84 -15.45 -10.15
CA ILE A 231 -42.01 -15.80 -9.33
C ILE A 231 -42.34 -14.71 -8.28
N GLY A 232 -41.42 -13.77 -8.02
CA GLY A 232 -41.62 -12.60 -7.16
C GLY A 232 -41.89 -11.32 -7.96
#